data_AF-A0A3B9W3A5-F1
#
_entry.id   AF-A0A3B9W3A5-F1
#
_cell.length_a   1.000
_cell.length_b   1.000
_cell.length_c   1.000
_cell.angle_alpha   90.00
_cell.angle_beta   90.00
_cell.angle_gamma   90.00
#
_symmetry.space_group_name_H-M   'P 1'
#
loop_
_entity.id
_entity.type
_entity.pdbx_description
1 polymer ?
#
loop_
_entity_poly.entity_id
_entity_poly.type
_entity_poly.pdbx_seq_one_letter_code
_entity_poly.pdbx_strand_id
1 'polypeptide(L)'
;TPRIANRLLRRVRDWALVHGIEQIDARAASAALDMYEVDKRGLDRLDRAVLEALITKFGGGPVGLSTLAIAVGEETETVETVAEPFLVR
;
A
#
# COMPACT_ATOMS: atom_id res chain seq x y z
N THR A 1 8.72 4.52 -3.58
CA THR A 1 9.73 3.85 -4.43
C THR A 1 9.18 3.62 -5.84
N PRO A 2 10.00 3.25 -6.84
CA PRO A 2 9.51 2.94 -8.19
C PRO A 2 8.43 1.84 -8.25
N ARG A 3 8.47 0.86 -7.33
CA ARG A 3 7.47 -0.22 -7.27
C ARG A 3 6.12 0.27 -6.73
N ILE A 4 6.08 1.00 -5.62
CA ILE A 4 4.84 1.64 -5.12
C ILE A 4 4.25 2.56 -6.19
N ALA A 5 5.07 3.39 -6.83
CA ALA A 5 4.60 4.27 -7.90
C ALA A 5 3.96 3.48 -9.05
N ASN A 6 4.59 2.40 -9.51
CA ASN A 6 4.04 1.53 -10.55
C ASN A 6 2.77 0.79 -10.10
N ARG A 7 2.67 0.36 -8.84
CA ARG A 7 1.48 -0.28 -8.25
C ARG A 7 0.30 0.70 -8.27
N LEU A 8 0.50 1.90 -7.75
CA LEU A 8 -0.52 2.96 -7.72
C LEU A 8 -0.92 3.38 -9.13
N LEU A 9 0.04 3.52 -10.05
CA LEU A 9 -0.23 3.84 -11.46
C LEU A 9 -1.15 2.79 -12.12
N ARG A 10 -0.89 1.49 -11.90
CA ARG A 10 -1.76 0.43 -12.42
C ARG A 10 -3.17 0.52 -11.84
N ARG A 11 -3.30 0.71 -10.52
CA ARG A 11 -4.61 0.89 -9.86
C ARG A 11 -5.38 2.08 -10.43
N VAL A 12 -4.73 3.24 -10.57
CA VAL A 12 -5.35 4.45 -11.13
C VAL A 12 -5.76 4.24 -12.60
N ARG A 13 -4.92 3.56 -13.40
CA ARG A 13 -5.25 3.19 -14.77
C ARG A 13 -6.45 2.24 -14.84
N ASP A 14 -6.46 1.19 -14.03
CA ASP A 14 -7.53 0.19 -14.03
C ASP A 14 -8.87 0.81 -13.59
N TRP A 15 -8.82 1.70 -12.60
CA TRP A 15 -9.96 2.54 -12.22
C TRP A 15 -10.45 3.40 -13.40
N ALA A 16 -9.55 4.11 -14.09
CA ALA A 16 -9.92 4.94 -15.23
C ALA A 16 -10.56 4.15 -16.37
N LEU A 17 -10.05 2.94 -16.65
CA LEU A 17 -10.62 2.03 -17.66
C LEU A 17 -12.06 1.63 -17.31
N VAL A 18 -12.34 1.30 -16.05
CA VAL A 18 -13.68 0.93 -15.59
C VAL A 18 -14.65 2.12 -15.65
N HIS A 19 -14.16 3.35 -15.48
CA HIS A 19 -14.97 4.57 -15.48
C HIS A 19 -15.03 5.27 -16.85
N GLY A 20 -14.44 4.67 -17.91
CA GLY A 20 -14.45 5.24 -19.26
C GLY A 20 -13.68 6.55 -19.41
N ILE A 21 -12.64 6.77 -18.60
CA ILE A 21 -11.81 7.97 -18.62
C ILE A 21 -10.65 7.78 -19.60
N GLU A 22 -10.63 8.56 -20.67
CA GLU A 22 -9.58 8.49 -21.70
C GLU A 22 -8.27 9.19 -21.29
N GLN A 23 -8.36 10.27 -20.52
CA GLN A 23 -7.21 11.03 -20.02
C GLN A 23 -7.31 11.24 -18.51
N ILE A 24 -6.29 10.76 -17.79
CA ILE A 24 -6.22 10.85 -16.34
C ILE A 24 -5.55 12.17 -15.96
N ASP A 25 -6.34 13.11 -15.48
CA ASP A 25 -5.84 14.35 -14.88
C ASP A 25 -5.58 14.17 -13.36
N ALA A 26 -5.10 15.24 -12.71
CA ALA A 26 -4.81 15.21 -11.27
C ALA A 26 -6.06 14.94 -10.41
N ARG A 27 -7.26 15.34 -10.87
CA ARG A 27 -8.50 15.14 -10.12
C ARG A 27 -8.97 13.69 -10.22
N ALA A 28 -8.91 13.11 -11.42
CA ALA A 28 -9.19 11.70 -11.67
C ALA A 28 -8.23 10.80 -10.88
N ALA A 29 -6.93 11.13 -10.89
CA ALA A 29 -5.94 10.41 -10.10
C ALA A 29 -6.24 10.49 -8.59
N SER A 30 -6.60 11.68 -8.07
CA SER A 30 -6.98 11.84 -6.66
C SER A 30 -8.21 11.00 -6.31
N ALA A 31 -9.27 11.06 -7.12
CA ALA A 31 -10.48 10.29 -6.86
C ALA A 31 -10.24 8.77 -6.87
N ALA A 32 -9.39 8.29 -7.78
CA ALA A 32 -8.97 6.90 -7.82
C ALA A 32 -8.20 6.51 -6.55
N LEU A 33 -7.22 7.32 -6.14
CA LEU A 33 -6.43 7.06 -4.93
C LEU A 33 -7.28 7.09 -3.65
N ASP A 34 -8.25 8.02 -3.57
CA ASP A 34 -9.21 8.10 -2.47
C ASP A 34 -10.07 6.83 -2.41
N MET A 35 -10.53 6.31 -3.56
CA MET A 35 -11.28 5.06 -3.64
C MET A 35 -10.44 3.84 -3.20
N TYR A 36 -9.14 3.84 -3.48
CA TYR A 36 -8.22 2.80 -3.00
C TYR A 36 -7.73 3.01 -1.57
N GLU A 37 -8.30 3.98 -0.85
CA GLU A 37 -7.93 4.33 0.52
C GLU A 37 -6.43 4.62 0.67
N VAL A 38 -5.84 5.25 -0.33
CA VAL A 38 -4.45 5.67 -0.32
C VAL A 38 -4.37 7.05 0.33
N ASP A 39 -3.61 7.16 1.41
CA ASP A 39 -3.47 8.43 2.11
C ASP A 39 -2.61 9.45 1.34
N LYS A 40 -2.53 10.67 1.86
CA LYS A 40 -1.73 11.76 1.25
C LYS A 40 -0.22 11.48 1.22
N ARG A 41 0.26 10.50 1.98
CA ARG A 41 1.66 10.06 1.99
C ARG A 41 1.88 8.87 1.05
N GLY A 42 0.84 8.37 0.39
CA GLY A 42 0.89 7.26 -0.54
C GLY A 42 0.78 5.89 0.12
N LEU A 43 0.40 5.83 1.40
CA LEU A 43 0.20 4.58 2.13
C LEU A 43 -1.22 4.07 1.92
N ASP A 44 -1.35 2.85 1.42
CA ASP A 44 -2.64 2.18 1.34
C ASP A 44 -3.07 1.56 2.67
N ARG A 45 -4.22 0.89 2.69
CA ARG A 45 -4.76 0.26 3.90
C ARG A 45 -3.80 -0.76 4.51
N LEU A 46 -3.13 -1.56 3.68
CA LEU A 46 -2.25 -2.61 4.15
C LEU A 46 -0.92 -2.03 4.64
N ASP A 47 -0.37 -1.04 3.94
CA ASP A 47 0.83 -0.32 4.37
C ASP A 47 0.61 0.25 5.80
N ARG A 48 -0.55 0.87 6.04
CA ARG A 48 -0.92 1.40 7.37
C ARG A 48 -1.13 0.31 8.42
N ALA A 49 -1.81 -0.78 8.08
CA ALA A 49 -2.03 -1.90 9.00
C ALA A 49 -0.72 -2.56 9.45
N VAL A 50 0.24 -2.71 8.53
CA VAL A 50 1.58 -3.25 8.82
C VAL A 50 2.35 -2.33 9.75
N LEU A 51 2.39 -1.02 9.46
CA LEU A 51 3.06 -0.04 10.31
C LEU A 51 2.41 0.07 11.70
N GLU A 52 1.08 0.06 11.76
CA GLU A 52 0.34 0.09 13.03
C GLU A 52 0.61 -1.17 13.85
N ALA A 53 0.59 -2.36 13.23
CA ALA A 53 0.95 -3.60 13.92
C ALA A 53 2.39 -3.56 14.45
N LEU A 54 3.34 -3.12 13.63
CA LEU A 54 4.74 -2.98 14.03
C LEU A 54 4.90 -2.07 15.26
N ILE A 55 4.27 -0.89 15.25
CA ILE A 55 4.40 0.10 16.31
C ILE A 55 3.64 -0.35 17.57
N THR A 56 2.37 -0.74 17.44
CA THR A 56 1.47 -0.94 18.58
C THR A 56 1.55 -2.34 19.19
N LYS A 57 1.75 -3.38 18.37
CA LYS A 57 1.79 -4.77 18.83
C LYS A 57 3.21 -5.24 19.16
N PHE A 58 4.20 -4.72 18.43
CA PHE A 58 5.61 -5.13 18.58
C PHE A 58 6.52 -4.03 19.13
N GLY A 59 5.95 -2.88 19.52
CA GLY A 59 6.70 -1.79 20.16
C GLY A 59 7.74 -1.13 19.25
N GLY A 60 7.61 -1.26 17.93
CA GLY A 60 8.58 -0.76 16.95
C GLY A 60 9.88 -1.57 16.88
N GLY A 61 9.96 -2.70 17.58
CA GLY A 61 11.12 -3.59 17.55
C GLY A 61 11.18 -4.48 16.31
N PRO A 62 12.30 -5.20 16.09
CA PRO A 62 12.43 -6.14 14.99
C PRO A 62 11.39 -7.26 15.13
N VAL A 63 10.63 -7.51 14.06
CA VAL A 63 9.62 -8.56 13.99
C VAL A 63 9.85 -9.41 12.75
N GLY A 64 9.66 -10.73 12.88
CA GLY A 64 9.72 -11.63 11.74
C GLY A 64 8.59 -11.35 10.76
N LEU A 65 8.87 -11.39 9.45
CA LEU A 65 7.89 -11.10 8.40
C LEU A 65 6.63 -11.99 8.50
N SER A 66 6.80 -13.28 8.78
CA SER A 66 5.68 -14.22 8.98
C SER A 66 4.83 -13.88 10.19
N THR A 67 5.44 -13.37 11.26
CA THR A 67 4.73 -12.93 12.47
C THR A 67 3.94 -11.65 12.20
N LEU A 68 4.53 -10.73 11.44
CA LEU A 68 3.86 -9.49 11.02
C LEU A 68 2.68 -9.79 10.10
N ALA A 69 2.83 -10.75 9.17
CA ALA A 69 1.78 -11.21 8.28
C ALA A 69 0.58 -11.80 9.03
N ILE A 70 0.83 -12.67 10.03
CA ILE A 70 -0.21 -13.19 10.92
C ILE A 70 -0.90 -12.04 11.67
N ALA A 71 -0.15 -11.05 12.14
CA ALA A 71 -0.70 -9.94 12.91
C ALA A 71 -1.63 -9.01 12.12
N VAL A 72 -1.50 -8.97 10.78
CA VAL A 72 -2.37 -8.20 9.86
C VAL A 72 -3.36 -9.07 9.10
N GLY A 73 -3.30 -10.40 9.24
CA GLY A 73 -4.22 -11.33 8.60
C GLY A 73 -3.97 -11.53 7.10
N GLU A 74 -2.73 -11.36 6.65
CA GLU A 74 -2.34 -11.45 5.25
C GLU A 74 -1.33 -12.58 5.02
N GLU A 75 -1.16 -12.97 3.76
CA GLU A 75 -0.10 -13.89 3.37
C GLU A 75 1.28 -13.23 3.50
N THR A 76 2.28 -14.02 3.89
CA THR A 76 3.66 -13.54 4.06
C THR A 76 4.19 -12.85 2.79
N GLU A 77 3.91 -13.38 1.60
CA GLU A 77 4.32 -12.80 0.30
C GLU A 77 3.65 -11.44 0.03
N THR A 78 2.38 -11.29 0.45
CA THR A 78 1.65 -10.02 0.34
C THR A 78 2.29 -8.97 1.25
N VAL A 79 2.62 -9.34 2.49
CA VAL A 79 3.31 -8.43 3.41
C VAL A 79 4.76 -8.18 2.99
N GLU A 80 5.44 -9.15 2.38
CA GLU A 80 6.78 -8.97 1.79
C GLU A 80 6.77 -7.88 0.72
N THR A 81 5.76 -7.91 -0.13
CA THR A 81 5.56 -6.92 -1.19
C THR A 81 5.33 -5.51 -0.63
N VAL A 82 4.78 -5.40 0.59
CA VAL A 82 4.49 -4.16 1.31
C VAL A 82 5.67 -3.67 2.13
N ALA A 83 6.37 -4.55 2.81
CA ALA A 83 7.52 -4.28 3.68
C ALA A 83 8.79 -3.98 2.87
N GLU A 84 8.65 -3.23 1.77
CA GLU A 84 9.67 -3.03 0.75
C GLU A 84 11.09 -2.85 1.31
N PRO A 85 12.15 -3.14 0.52
CA PRO A 85 13.55 -2.96 0.94
C PRO A 85 13.95 -1.56 1.45
N PHE A 86 13.05 -0.57 1.43
CA PHE A 86 13.23 0.75 2.04
C PHE A 86 12.97 0.76 3.56
N LEU A 87 12.21 -0.20 4.11
CA LEU A 87 12.05 -0.39 5.56
C LEU A 87 13.11 -1.34 6.16
N VAL A 88 13.83 -2.06 5.30
CA VAL A 88 14.87 -3.04 5.66
C VAL A 88 16.29 -2.46 5.44
N ARG A 89 16.40 -1.18 5.05
CA ARG A 89 17.68 -0.47 4.87
C ARG A 89 17.84 0.69 5.83
#